data_AF-A0A961FXU6-F1
#
_entry.id   AF-A0A961FXU6-F1
#
_cell.length_a   1.000
_cell.length_b   1.000
_cell.length_c   1.000
_cell.angle_alpha   90.00
_cell.angle_beta   90.00
_cell.angle_gamma   90.00
#
_symmetry.space_group_name_H-M   'P 1'
#
loop_
_entity.id
_entity.type
_entity.pdbx_description
1 polymer ?
#
loop_
_entity_poly.entity_id
_entity_poly.type
_entity_poly.pdbx_seq_one_letter_code
_entity_poly.pdbx_strand_id
1 'polypeptide(L)'
;MTDTLTSKTLLDEADIATTIRRLAHEILETCREDKPAFVGIHTRGVTLARRVAAVLAEAGHEFPLGTLDISLYRDDLDNLGSTLP
;
A
#
# COMPACT_ATOMS: atom_id res chain seq x y z
N MET A 1 6.56 11.85 -36.92
CA MET A 1 6.92 12.83 -35.87
C MET A 1 6.23 12.36 -34.61
N THR A 2 7.01 11.87 -33.65
CA THR A 2 6.59 11.14 -32.46
C THR A 2 5.81 12.02 -31.49
N ASP A 3 4.63 11.56 -31.10
CA ASP A 3 3.81 12.12 -30.02
C ASP A 3 4.54 11.90 -28.69
N THR A 4 5.04 12.98 -28.10
CA THR A 4 5.70 12.94 -26.79
C THR A 4 4.61 12.82 -25.73
N LEU A 5 4.43 11.63 -25.16
CA LEU A 5 3.53 11.38 -24.03
C LEU A 5 3.95 12.23 -22.83
N THR A 6 3.33 13.40 -22.67
CA THR A 6 3.56 14.30 -21.53
C THR A 6 2.96 13.66 -20.26
N SER A 7 3.81 13.07 -19.42
CA SER A 7 3.42 12.53 -18.11
C SER A 7 2.96 13.67 -17.20
N LYS A 8 1.69 13.63 -16.78
CA LYS A 8 1.12 14.57 -15.80
C LYS A 8 1.20 13.95 -14.40
N THR A 9 1.89 14.63 -13.49
CA THR A 9 1.89 14.28 -12.07
C THR A 9 0.49 14.48 -11.48
N LEU A 10 -0.06 13.44 -10.86
CA LEU A 10 -1.36 13.49 -10.20
C LEU A 10 -1.24 13.83 -8.72
N LEU A 11 -0.25 13.26 -8.05
CA LEU A 11 0.08 13.48 -6.65
C LEU A 11 1.59 13.64 -6.56
N ASP A 12 2.03 14.72 -5.93
CA ASP A 12 3.43 14.91 -5.60
C ASP A 12 3.81 14.18 -4.29
N GLU A 13 5.06 14.35 -3.86
CA GLU A 13 5.56 13.74 -2.63
C GLU A 13 4.80 14.20 -1.38
N ALA A 14 4.48 15.49 -1.30
CA ALA A 14 3.79 16.08 -0.16
C ALA A 14 2.32 15.65 -0.12
N ASP A 15 1.68 15.52 -1.28
CA ASP A 15 0.32 15.01 -1.42
C ASP A 15 0.22 13.57 -0.92
N ILE A 16 1.18 12.72 -1.32
CA ILE A 16 1.25 11.31 -0.88
C ILE A 16 1.45 11.25 0.63
N ALA A 17 2.40 12.01 1.18
CA ALA A 17 2.68 12.02 2.62
C ALA A 17 1.45 12.46 3.44
N THR A 18 0.76 13.51 2.98
CA THR A 18 -0.45 14.02 3.63
C THR A 18 -1.59 13.01 3.55
N THR A 19 -1.77 12.37 2.39
CA THR A 19 -2.81 11.37 2.18
C THR A 19 -2.59 10.14 3.07
N ILE A 20 -1.35 9.65 3.19
CA ILE A 20 -1.00 8.53 4.07
C ILE A 20 -1.28 8.89 5.53
N ARG A 21 -0.93 10.11 5.95
CA ARG A 21 -1.22 10.58 7.31
C ARG A 21 -2.72 10.60 7.58
N ARG A 22 -3.51 11.14 6.66
CA ARG A 22 -4.97 11.16 6.78
C ARG A 22 -5.55 9.74 6.91
N LEU A 23 -5.12 8.83 6.03
CA LEU A 23 -5.55 7.43 6.06
C LEU A 23 -5.24 6.75 7.41
N ALA A 24 -4.05 6.99 7.98
CA ALA A 24 -3.68 6.45 9.28
C ALA A 24 -4.64 6.91 10.40
N HIS A 25 -4.99 8.20 10.44
CA HIS A 25 -5.91 8.74 11.44
C HIS A 25 -7.33 8.18 11.26
N GLU A 26 -7.82 8.10 10.03
CA GLU A 26 -9.14 7.51 9.72
C GLU A 26 -9.23 6.03 10.15
N ILE A 27 -8.14 5.26 9.95
CA ILE A 27 -8.07 3.85 10.41
C ILE A 27 -8.10 3.78 11.94
N LEU A 28 -7.36 4.64 12.65
CA LEU A 28 -7.43 4.67 14.11
C LEU A 28 -8.83 4.96 14.59
N GLU A 29 -9.50 5.96 14.03
CA GLU A 29 -10.86 6.33 14.41
C GLU A 29 -11.86 5.21 14.15
N THR A 30 -11.73 4.51 13.03
CA THR A 30 -12.65 3.44 12.62
C THR A 30 -12.43 2.14 13.39
N CYS A 31 -11.18 1.83 13.76
CA CYS A 31 -10.81 0.52 14.30
C CYS A 31 -10.35 0.55 15.77
N ARG A 32 -10.70 1.60 16.55
CA ARG A 32 -10.24 1.77 17.94
C ARG A 32 -10.48 0.55 18.82
N GLU A 33 -11.58 -0.16 18.61
CA GLU A 33 -11.99 -1.29 19.46
C GLU A 33 -11.43 -2.64 18.98
N ASP A 34 -11.13 -2.79 17.69
CA ASP A 34 -10.93 -4.10 17.05
C ASP A 34 -9.46 -4.53 16.90
N LYS A 35 -8.49 -3.70 17.32
CA LYS A 35 -7.03 -3.98 17.22
C LYS A 35 -6.65 -4.61 15.87
N PRO A 36 -6.80 -3.89 14.75
CA PRO A 36 -6.62 -4.44 13.41
C PRO A 36 -5.18 -4.91 13.17
N ALA A 37 -5.02 -5.83 12.22
CA ALA A 37 -3.73 -6.19 11.64
C ALA A 37 -3.66 -5.67 10.20
N PHE A 38 -2.47 -5.21 9.79
CA PHE A 38 -2.20 -4.81 8.42
C PHE A 38 -1.67 -5.97 7.61
N VAL A 39 -2.21 -6.18 6.42
CA VAL A 39 -1.68 -7.16 5.46
C VAL A 39 -1.40 -6.45 4.15
N GLY A 40 -0.11 -6.29 3.83
CA GLY A 40 0.32 -5.67 2.58
C GLY A 40 0.32 -6.66 1.42
N ILE A 41 -0.42 -6.36 0.36
CA ILE A 41 -0.38 -7.16 -0.87
C ILE A 41 0.87 -6.80 -1.67
N HIS A 42 1.65 -7.79 -2.09
CA HIS A 42 2.83 -7.55 -2.92
C HIS A 42 2.44 -6.93 -4.28
N THR A 43 3.23 -6.02 -4.84
CA THR A 43 4.52 -5.51 -4.34
C THR A 43 4.35 -4.17 -3.58
N ARG A 44 3.62 -3.22 -4.15
CA ARG A 44 3.48 -1.85 -3.61
C ARG A 44 2.54 -1.73 -2.42
N GLY A 45 1.62 -2.67 -2.23
CA GLY A 45 0.73 -2.69 -1.06
C GLY A 45 1.50 -2.90 0.25
N VAL A 46 2.58 -3.68 0.22
CA VAL A 46 3.52 -3.82 1.35
C VAL A 46 4.16 -2.48 1.71
N THR A 47 4.62 -1.73 0.71
CA THR A 47 5.21 -0.39 0.93
C THR A 47 4.21 0.57 1.55
N LEU A 48 2.96 0.58 1.06
CA LEU A 48 1.90 1.43 1.62
C LEU A 48 1.57 1.04 3.06
N ALA A 49 1.37 -0.25 3.32
CA ALA A 49 1.05 -0.76 4.66
C ALA A 49 2.15 -0.40 5.67
N ARG A 50 3.43 -0.51 5.30
CA ARG A 50 4.55 -0.07 6.13
C ARG A 50 4.52 1.42 6.43
N ARG A 51 4.21 2.27 5.44
CA ARG A 51 4.14 3.73 5.63
C ARG A 51 3.02 4.13 6.57
N VAL A 52 1.84 3.52 6.42
CA VAL A 52 0.71 3.73 7.32
C VAL A 52 1.05 3.26 8.74
N ALA A 53 1.59 2.05 8.89
CA ALA A 53 2.00 1.52 10.19
C ALA A 53 3.05 2.38 10.89
N ALA A 54 3.98 2.99 10.15
CA ALA A 54 4.97 3.92 10.72
C ALA A 54 4.31 5.18 11.31
N VAL A 55 3.38 5.80 10.58
CA VAL A 55 2.63 6.97 11.08
C VAL A 55 1.82 6.62 12.33
N LEU A 56 1.25 5.42 12.37
CA LEU A 56 0.50 4.93 13.54
C LEU A 56 1.41 4.69 14.74
N ALA A 57 2.59 4.13 14.52
CA ALA A 57 3.59 3.91 15.56
C ALA A 57 4.10 5.24 16.15
N GLU A 58 4.27 6.29 15.32
CA GLU A 58 4.58 7.65 15.79
C GLU A 58 3.50 8.20 16.73
N ALA A 59 2.24 7.81 16.53
CA ALA A 59 1.12 8.15 17.40
C ALA A 59 0.96 7.21 18.61
N GLY A 60 1.88 6.26 18.82
CA GLY A 60 1.85 5.30 19.93
C GLY A 60 0.96 4.08 19.71
N HIS A 61 0.55 3.82 18.47
CA HIS A 61 -0.29 2.68 18.11
C HIS A 61 0.46 1.67 17.25
N GLU A 62 0.82 0.55 17.86
CA GLU A 62 1.48 -0.56 17.16
C GLU A 62 0.47 -1.62 16.72
N PHE A 63 0.56 -2.01 15.45
CA PHE A 63 -0.32 -3.03 14.86
C PHE A 63 0.53 -4.12 14.20
N PRO A 64 0.11 -5.39 14.27
CA PRO A 64 0.77 -6.46 13.52
C PRO A 64 0.77 -6.15 12.02
N LEU A 65 1.91 -6.37 11.37
CA LEU A 65 2.07 -6.18 9.93
C LEU A 65 2.51 -7.50 9.28
N GLY A 66 1.67 -8.00 8.39
CA GLY A 66 1.95 -9.14 7.52
C GLY A 66 2.02 -8.74 6.06
N THR A 67 2.38 -9.71 5.22
CA THR A 67 2.37 -9.56 3.76
C THR A 67 1.64 -10.74 3.13
N LEU A 68 1.05 -10.49 1.97
CA LEU A 68 0.38 -11.51 1.18
C LEU A 68 0.88 -11.44 -0.26
N ASP A 69 1.40 -12.56 -0.75
CA ASP A 69 1.70 -12.74 -2.18
C ASP A 69 0.52 -13.44 -2.84
N ILE A 70 -0.17 -12.70 -3.72
CA ILE A 70 -1.33 -13.20 -4.44
C ILE A 70 -0.97 -13.75 -5.83
N SER A 71 0.32 -13.85 -6.18
CA SER A 71 0.75 -14.22 -7.53
C SER A 71 0.18 -15.56 -7.99
N LEU A 72 0.03 -16.53 -7.08
CA LEU A 72 -0.54 -17.86 -7.34
C LEU A 72 -2.07 -17.90 -7.43
N TYR A 73 -2.75 -16.79 -7.13
CA TYR A 73 -4.21 -16.69 -7.07
C TYR A 73 -4.78 -15.66 -8.04
N ARG A 74 -3.93 -15.11 -8.92
CA ARG A 74 -4.39 -14.23 -9.99
C ARG A 74 -4.92 -15.07 -11.14
N ASP A 75 -6.12 -14.76 -11.61
CA ASP A 75 -6.72 -15.37 -12.80
C ASP A 75 -5.86 -15.17 -14.06
N ASP A 76 -4.94 -14.19 -14.02
CA ASP A 76 -4.03 -13.85 -15.11
C ASP A 76 -2.75 -14.71 -15.16
N LEU A 77 -2.68 -15.83 -14.41
CA LEU A 77 -1.50 -16.71 -14.38
C LEU A 77 -1.05 -17.16 -15.79
N ASP A 78 -1.98 -17.30 -16.73
CA ASP A 78 -1.69 -17.67 -18.12
C ASP A 78 -0.95 -16.59 -18.92
N ASN A 79 -0.97 -15.33 -18.47
CA ASN A 79 -0.20 -14.24 -19.09
C ASN A 79 1.25 -14.14 -18.56
N LEU A 80 1.60 -14.91 -17.52
CA LEU A 80 2.96 -14.99 -17.01
C LEU A 80 3.74 -16.13 -17.71
N GLY A 81 3.80 -16.06 -19.04
CA GLY A 81 4.73 -16.87 -19.81
C GLY A 81 6.18 -16.60 -19.37
N SER A 82 6.86 -17.66 -18.95
CA SER A 82 8.34 -17.82 -18.91
C SER A 82 9.18 -17.39 -17.70
N THR A 83 8.63 -16.96 -16.56
CA THR A 83 9.49 -16.72 -15.39
C THR A 83 8.88 -17.19 -14.07
N LEU A 84 8.70 -18.50 -13.97
CA LEU A 84 8.82 -19.18 -12.68
C LEU A 84 10.28 -19.67 -12.56
N PRO A 85 10.92 -19.60 -11.38
CA PRO A 85 12.26 -20.14 -11.15
C PRO A 85 12.33 -21.67 -11.33
#